data_AF-A0A955GB33-F1
#
_entry.id   AF-A0A955GB33-F1
#
_cell.length_a   1.000
_cell.length_b   1.000
_cell.length_c   1.000
_cell.angle_alpha   90.00
_cell.angle_beta   90.00
_cell.angle_gamma   90.00
#
_symmetry.space_group_name_H-M   'P 1'
#
loop_
_entity.id
_entity.type
_entity.pdbx_description
1 polymer ?
#
loop_
_entity_poly.entity_id
_entity_poly.type
_entity_poly.pdbx_seq_one_letter_code
_entity_poly.pdbx_strand_id
1 'polypeptide(L)'
;SNSLLTTFETILATGSWMDPKSRLQEIAQSVDNATPQYKVLSEEGPDHEKLFTVGVFVDSQLKGQGAGPSKQAAQQQAAELALASYTNKTPEPKS
;
A
#
# COMPACT_ATOMS: atom_id res chain seq x y z
N SER A 1 -23.92 -23.29 2.99
CA SER A 1 -23.20 -22.03 3.23
C SER A 1 -21.72 -22.35 3.46
N ASN A 2 -20.84 -22.12 2.48
CA ASN A 2 -19.40 -22.42 2.66
C ASN A 2 -18.46 -21.47 1.88
N SER A 3 -18.95 -20.33 1.37
CA SER A 3 -18.13 -19.47 0.49
C SER A 3 -17.24 -18.45 1.25
N LEU A 4 -17.33 -18.38 2.59
CA LEU A 4 -16.51 -17.48 3.40
C LEU A 4 -15.20 -18.13 3.87
N LEU A 5 -15.19 -19.45 4.09
CA LEU A 5 -14.03 -20.16 4.63
C LEU A 5 -12.92 -20.34 3.60
N THR A 6 -13.28 -20.65 2.35
CA THR A 6 -12.30 -20.88 1.26
C THR A 6 -11.53 -19.61 0.90
N THR A 7 -12.20 -18.45 0.95
CA THR A 7 -11.59 -17.15 0.67
C THR A 7 -10.55 -16.79 1.74
N PHE A 8 -10.88 -17.01 3.01
CA PHE A 8 -9.97 -16.71 4.12
C PHE A 8 -8.71 -17.58 4.05
N GLU A 9 -8.86 -18.91 3.96
CA GLU A 9 -7.75 -19.87 3.89
C GLU A 9 -6.79 -19.60 2.71
N THR A 10 -7.32 -19.19 1.55
CA THR A 10 -6.51 -18.85 0.36
C THR A 10 -5.66 -17.59 0.59
N ILE A 11 -6.19 -16.61 1.31
CA ILE A 11 -5.47 -15.38 1.68
C ILE A 11 -4.35 -15.70 2.69
N LEU A 12 -4.57 -16.66 3.60
CA LEU A 12 -3.54 -17.09 4.56
C LEU A 12 -2.41 -17.88 3.87
N ALA A 13 -2.77 -18.79 2.95
CA ALA A 13 -1.84 -19.72 2.30
C ALA A 13 -0.91 -19.07 1.28
N THR A 14 -1.30 -17.93 0.70
CA THR A 14 -0.49 -17.20 -0.30
C THR A 14 0.53 -16.24 0.32
N GLY A 15 0.60 -16.13 1.66
CA GLY A 15 1.42 -15.09 2.31
C GLY A 15 0.88 -13.67 2.11
N SER A 16 -0.32 -13.53 1.52
CA SER A 16 -1.06 -12.28 1.32
C SER A 16 -1.71 -11.76 2.62
N TRP A 17 -1.18 -12.15 3.79
CA TRP A 17 -1.82 -11.91 5.09
C TRP A 17 -1.39 -10.60 5.78
N MET A 18 -0.77 -9.68 5.05
CA MET A 18 -0.80 -8.28 5.43
C MET A 18 -1.04 -7.48 4.18
N ASP A 19 -2.26 -6.98 4.04
CA ASP A 19 -2.56 -5.93 3.09
C ASP A 19 -1.45 -4.85 3.24
N PRO A 20 -0.70 -4.51 2.18
CA PRO A 20 0.38 -3.55 2.22
C PRO A 20 -0.02 -2.22 2.86
N LYS A 21 -1.30 -1.83 2.82
CA LYS A 21 -1.81 -0.63 3.49
C LYS A 21 -1.89 -0.83 5.00
N SER A 22 -2.34 -2.00 5.46
CA SER A 22 -2.31 -2.35 6.90
C SER A 22 -0.88 -2.35 7.44
N ARG A 23 0.06 -3.00 6.73
CA ARG A 23 1.48 -3.01 7.13
C ARG A 23 2.07 -1.61 7.11
N LEU A 24 1.75 -0.81 6.09
CA LEU A 24 2.20 0.58 6.00
C LEU A 24 1.63 1.42 7.13
N GLN A 25 0.37 1.20 7.52
CA GLN A 25 -0.25 1.91 8.63
C GLN A 25 0.44 1.62 9.97
N GLU A 26 0.74 0.35 10.25
CA GLU A 26 1.48 -0.05 11.45
C GLU A 26 2.87 0.61 11.50
N ILE A 27 3.62 0.55 10.40
CA ILE A 27 4.97 1.12 10.33
C ILE A 27 4.92 2.65 10.40
N ALA A 28 4.04 3.31 9.65
CA ALA A 28 3.91 4.76 9.65
C ALA A 28 3.50 5.28 11.04
N GLN A 29 2.58 4.59 11.72
CA GLN A 29 2.20 4.93 13.09
C GLN A 29 3.35 4.70 14.08
N SER A 30 4.14 3.64 13.91
CA SER A 30 5.27 3.33 14.78
C SER A 30 6.48 4.26 14.57
N VAL A 31 6.77 4.65 13.33
CA VAL A 31 7.99 5.37 12.95
C VAL A 31 7.76 6.87 12.88
N ASP A 32 6.69 7.30 12.21
CA ASP A 32 6.39 8.70 11.96
C ASP A 32 5.24 9.24 12.86
N ASN A 33 4.62 8.38 13.68
CA ASN A 33 3.44 8.70 14.49
C ASN A 33 2.29 9.33 13.66
N ALA A 34 2.15 8.88 12.41
CA ALA A 34 1.22 9.45 11.45
C ALA A 34 0.50 8.36 10.63
N THR A 35 -0.74 8.66 10.24
CA THR A 35 -1.56 7.78 9.40
C THR A 35 -1.29 8.03 7.91
N PRO A 36 -1.03 6.98 7.11
CA PRO A 36 -0.90 7.12 5.66
C PRO A 36 -2.18 7.65 5.00
N GLN A 37 -2.02 8.59 4.07
CA GLN A 37 -3.09 9.17 3.28
C GLN A 37 -2.86 8.90 1.79
N TYR A 38 -3.88 8.40 1.11
CA TYR A 38 -3.81 8.10 -0.32
C TYR A 38 -4.48 9.21 -1.13
N LYS A 39 -3.83 9.67 -2.20
CA LYS A 39 -4.36 10.68 -3.11
C LYS A 39 -4.17 10.24 -4.56
N VAL A 40 -5.24 10.35 -5.36
CA VAL A 40 -5.13 10.20 -6.81
C VAL A 40 -4.35 11.39 -7.36
N LEU A 41 -3.27 11.12 -8.07
CA LEU A 41 -2.39 12.13 -8.68
C LEU A 41 -2.75 12.35 -10.16
N SER A 42 -3.10 11.28 -10.87
CA SER A 42 -3.58 11.36 -12.26
C SER A 42 -4.56 10.23 -12.60
N GLU A 43 -5.42 10.50 -13.57
CA GLU A 43 -6.30 9.54 -14.21
C GLU A 43 -6.19 9.76 -15.73
N GLU A 44 -5.65 8.79 -16.46
CA GLU A 44 -5.28 8.93 -17.87
C GLU A 44 -5.80 7.75 -18.69
N GLY A 45 -6.05 7.98 -19.98
CA GLY A 45 -6.52 6.94 -20.90
C GLY A 45 -8.06 6.85 -21.05
N PRO A 46 -8.54 6.08 -22.05
CA PRO A 46 -9.97 5.89 -22.28
C PRO A 46 -10.58 5.01 -21.18
N ASP A 47 -11.91 5.03 -21.02
CA ASP A 47 -12.58 4.37 -19.88
C ASP A 47 -12.30 2.86 -19.75
N HIS A 48 -11.98 2.17 -20.85
CA HIS A 48 -11.63 0.74 -20.88
C HIS A 48 -10.14 0.45 -20.66
N GLU A 49 -9.28 1.48 -20.69
CA GLU A 49 -7.83 1.39 -20.47
C GLU A 49 -7.36 2.51 -19.52
N LYS A 50 -8.21 2.85 -18.54
CA LYS A 50 -7.92 3.92 -17.60
C LYS A 50 -6.78 3.52 -16.68
N LEU A 51 -5.74 4.35 -16.64
CA LEU A 51 -4.62 4.23 -15.71
C LEU A 51 -4.79 5.25 -14.60
N PHE A 52 -4.81 4.77 -13.36
CA PHE A 52 -4.85 5.60 -12.17
C PHE A 52 -3.47 5.65 -11.55
N THR A 53 -2.98 6.85 -11.25
CA THR A 53 -1.78 7.05 -10.44
C THR A 53 -2.19 7.52 -9.06
N VAL A 54 -1.70 6.85 -8.02
CA VAL A 54 -1.98 7.17 -6.62
C VAL A 54 -0.67 7.35 -5.85
N GLY A 55 -0.58 8.44 -5.10
CA GLY A 55 0.48 8.66 -4.12
C GLY A 55 0.00 8.34 -2.71
N VAL A 56 0.88 7.76 -1.89
CA VAL A 56 0.68 7.63 -0.45
C VAL A 56 1.61 8.59 0.30
N PHE A 57 1.00 9.36 1.19
CA PHE A 57 1.63 10.42 1.96
C PHE A 57 1.60 10.06 3.45
N VAL A 58 2.71 10.21 4.14
CA VAL A 58 2.80 10.09 5.60
C VAL A 58 3.45 11.37 6.10
N ASP A 59 2.81 12.04 7.06
CA ASP A 59 3.21 13.36 7.54
C ASP A 59 3.44 14.37 6.39
N SER A 60 2.49 14.42 5.45
CA SER A 60 2.55 15.25 4.22
C SER A 60 3.72 14.95 3.27
N GLN A 61 4.57 13.96 3.55
CA GLN A 61 5.65 13.52 2.67
C GLN A 61 5.19 12.37 1.78
N LEU A 62 5.44 12.45 0.48
CA LEU A 62 5.20 11.33 -0.44
C LEU A 62 6.16 10.18 -0.09
N LYS A 63 5.61 9.05 0.37
CA LYS A 63 6.40 7.86 0.72
C LYS A 63 6.43 6.83 -0.40
N GLY A 64 5.41 6.81 -1.26
CA GLY A 64 5.32 5.91 -2.41
C GLY A 64 4.28 6.38 -3.42
N GLN A 65 4.45 5.97 -4.67
CA GLN A 65 3.55 6.28 -5.77
C GLN A 65 3.37 5.04 -6.64
N GLY A 66 2.13 4.57 -6.79
CA GLY A 66 1.79 3.41 -7.60
C GLY A 66 0.79 3.75 -8.69
N ALA A 67 0.76 2.93 -9.74
CA ALA A 67 -0.16 3.05 -10.85
C ALA A 67 -0.89 1.72 -11.10
N GLY A 68 -2.10 1.79 -11.65
CA GLY A 68 -2.84 0.58 -12.00
C GLY A 68 -4.16 0.84 -12.72
N PRO A 69 -4.82 -0.22 -13.23
CA PRO A 69 -6.07 -0.11 -13.98
C PRO A 69 -7.27 0.26 -13.10
N SER A 70 -7.08 0.32 -11.78
CA SER A 70 -8.07 0.78 -10.82
C SER A 70 -7.40 1.55 -9.68
N LYS A 71 -8.16 2.41 -9.00
CA LYS A 71 -7.67 3.13 -7.81
C LYS A 71 -7.17 2.18 -6.72
N GLN A 72 -7.81 1.02 -6.55
CA GLN A 72 -7.41 0.02 -5.56
C GLN A 72 -6.05 -0.59 -5.91
N ALA A 73 -5.84 -0.96 -7.19
CA ALA A 73 -4.56 -1.52 -7.65
C ALA A 73 -3.43 -0.49 -7.53
N ALA A 74 -3.69 0.77 -7.90
CA ALA A 74 -2.73 1.87 -7.75
C ALA A 74 -2.38 2.13 -6.27
N GLN A 75 -3.37 2.10 -5.36
CA GLN A 75 -3.13 2.25 -3.92
C GLN A 75 -2.31 1.10 -3.34
N GLN A 76 -2.59 -0.15 -3.75
CA GLN A 76 -1.83 -1.32 -3.32
C GLN A 76 -0.35 -1.17 -3.68
N GLN A 77 -0.08 -0.84 -4.95
CA GLN A 77 1.27 -0.63 -5.43
C GLN A 77 1.95 0.58 -4.75
N ALA A 78 1.21 1.67 -4.50
CA ALA A 78 1.74 2.83 -3.77
C ALA A 78 2.17 2.44 -2.34
N ALA A 79 1.39 1.59 -1.67
CA ALA A 79 1.69 1.11 -0.33
C ALA A 79 2.92 0.18 -0.31
N GLU A 80 3.02 -0.74 -1.27
CA GLU A 80 4.18 -1.61 -1.45
C GLU A 80 5.48 -0.80 -1.66
N LEU A 81 5.43 0.21 -2.52
CA LEU A 81 6.57 1.10 -2.77
C LEU A 81 6.90 1.96 -1.56
N ALA A 82 5.90 2.39 -0.79
CA ALA A 82 6.13 3.13 0.45
C ALA A 82 6.79 2.27 1.53
N LEU A 83 6.42 0.99 1.64
CA LEU A 83 7.08 0.06 2.57
C LEU A 83 8.58 -0.06 2.28
N ALA A 84 8.99 -0.03 1.01
CA ALA A 84 10.40 -0.03 0.62
C ALA A 84 11.16 1.22 1.14
N SER A 85 10.49 2.37 1.20
CA SER A 85 11.04 3.61 1.77
C SER A 85 11.30 3.51 3.28
N TYR A 86 10.56 2.66 4.00
CA TYR A 86 10.78 2.40 5.43
C TYR A 86 11.88 1.36 5.67
N THR A 87 12.00 0.34 4.81
CA THR A 87 13.05 -0.68 4.97
C THR A 87 14.46 -0.11 4.77
N ASN A 88 14.63 0.86 3.87
CA ASN A 88 15.91 1.55 3.65
C ASN A 88 16.26 2.57 4.76
N LYS A 89 15.35 2.80 5.71
CA LYS A 89 15.53 3.72 6.84
C LYS A 89 15.71 3.02 8.19
N THR A 90 15.92 1.71 8.22
CA THR A 90 16.35 1.03 9.44
C THR A 90 17.81 1.39 9.70
N PRO A 91 18.16 2.24 10.69
CA PRO A 91 19.54 2.24 11.16
C PRO A 91 19.85 0.83 11.67
N GLU A 92 21.05 0.33 11.39
CA GLU A 92 21.54 -0.91 11.99
C GLU A 92 21.22 -0.96 13.49
N PRO A 93 20.89 -2.14 14.04
CA PRO A 93 20.62 -2.27 15.46
C PRO A 93 21.80 -1.69 16.24
N LYS A 94 21.55 -0.62 17.01
CA LYS A 94 22.52 -0.16 18.02
C LYS A 94 22.58 -1.20 19.14
N SER A 95 23.71 -1.91 19.16
CA SER A 95 24.34 -2.62 20.28
C SER A 95 23.59 -3.78 20.93
#